data_AF-A0A0E0PMQ6-F1
#
_entry.id   AF-A0A0E0PMQ6-F1
#
_cell.length_a   1.000
_cell.length_b   1.000
_cell.length_c   1.000
_cell.angle_alpha   90.00
_cell.angle_beta   90.00
_cell.angle_gamma   90.00
#
_symmetry.space_group_name_H-M   'P 1'
#
loop_
_entity.id
_entity.type
_entity.pdbx_description
1 polymer ?
#
loop_
_entity_poly.entity_id
_entity_poly.type
_entity_poly.pdbx_seq_one_letter_code
_entity_poly.pdbx_strand_id
1 'polypeptide(L)'
;MTHHTKFNPNYISICNPASSLSLIFTSLFLSWKRVRGSRRGDFCKEMGENGVVASKLCYPAAAMEVVAAELGHTAGSKLYDDDGRLKRTGTMWTASAHIITAVIGSGVLSLGWAIAQLGWVAGPAVMLLFSFVTYYTSALLADCYRSGDESTGKRNYTYMDAVNANLSGIKVQVCGFLQYANIVGVAIGYTIAASISMLAIKRANCFHVEGHGDPCNISSTPYMIIFGVAEIFFSQIPDFDQISWLSILAAVMSFTYSTIGLGLGVVQVVANGGVKGSLTGISIGVVTPMDKVWRSLQAFGDIAFAYSYSLILIEIQDTIRAPPPSESRVMRRATVVSVAVTTLFYMLCGCTGYAAFGDAAPGNLLTGFGFYEPFWLLDVANAAIVVHLVGAYQVYCQPLFAFVEKWAQQRWPKSWYITKDIDVPLSLSGGGGGGGRCYKLNLFRLTWRSAFVVATTVVSMLLPFFNDVVGFLGAVGFWPLTVYFPVEMYIVQKRIPRWSTRWVCLQLLSLACLAITVASAAGSIAGILSDLKVYKPFATTY
;
A
#
# COMPACT_ATOMS: atom_id res chain seq x y z
N MET A 1 61.22 19.53 8.83
CA MET A 1 60.22 20.51 8.37
C MET A 1 59.02 19.72 7.86
N THR A 2 58.24 19.02 8.69
CA THR A 2 57.14 19.52 9.53
C THR A 2 56.27 20.58 8.85
N HIS A 3 55.20 20.14 8.19
CA HIS A 3 53.99 20.94 7.98
C HIS A 3 52.78 20.15 8.50
N HIS A 4 52.33 20.53 9.69
CA HIS A 4 51.02 20.20 10.23
C HIS A 4 49.97 21.07 9.54
N THR A 5 49.00 20.48 8.86
CA THR A 5 47.71 21.10 8.61
C THR A 5 46.71 20.55 9.61
N LYS A 6 46.33 21.41 10.57
CA LYS A 6 45.28 21.18 11.56
C LYS A 6 43.95 20.97 10.82
N PHE A 7 43.37 19.78 10.92
CA PHE A 7 41.95 19.56 10.66
C PHE A 7 41.17 20.16 11.83
N ASN A 8 40.27 21.09 11.53
CA ASN A 8 39.38 21.72 12.49
C ASN A 8 38.10 20.85 12.60
N PRO A 9 37.79 20.23 13.76
CA PRO A 9 36.60 19.42 13.94
C PRO A 9 35.45 20.33 14.37
N ASN A 10 34.85 21.05 13.43
CA ASN A 10 33.54 21.64 13.68
C ASN A 10 32.48 20.54 13.57
N TYR A 11 32.17 19.99 14.74
CA TYR A 11 30.97 19.26 15.10
C TYR A 11 29.75 19.61 14.23
N ILE A 12 29.35 18.64 13.40
CA ILE A 12 27.96 18.46 13.02
C ILE A 12 27.57 17.09 13.56
N SER A 13 27.21 17.06 14.85
CA SER A 13 26.50 15.93 15.44
C SER A 13 25.05 16.02 14.98
N ILE A 14 24.74 15.45 13.81
CA ILE A 14 23.37 15.32 13.34
C ILE A 14 22.91 13.87 13.56
N CYS A 15 22.05 13.76 14.56
CA CYS A 15 20.99 12.78 14.75
C CYS A 15 21.35 11.30 14.95
N ASN A 16 21.24 10.89 16.22
CA ASN A 16 20.95 9.50 16.60
C ASN A 16 19.66 9.03 15.88
N PRO A 17 19.66 7.94 15.10
CA PRO A 17 18.51 7.53 14.27
C PRO A 17 17.24 7.19 15.06
N ALA A 18 17.34 6.83 16.34
CA ALA A 18 16.17 6.70 17.22
C ALA A 18 15.47 8.07 17.45
N SER A 19 16.26 9.14 17.50
CA SER A 19 15.76 10.52 17.55
C SER A 19 15.27 11.00 16.19
N SER A 20 15.86 10.57 15.07
CA SER A 20 15.39 10.89 13.71
C SER A 20 14.02 10.27 13.41
N LEU A 21 13.80 9.00 13.76
CA LEU A 21 12.50 8.34 13.62
C LEU A 21 11.48 8.99 14.55
N SER A 22 11.83 9.27 15.81
CA SER A 22 10.97 10.03 16.73
C SER A 22 10.64 11.43 16.19
N LEU A 23 11.61 12.14 15.59
CA LEU A 23 11.43 13.44 14.96
C LEU A 23 10.62 13.36 13.66
N ILE A 24 10.75 12.28 12.88
CA ILE A 24 9.90 12.02 11.71
C ILE A 24 8.49 11.75 12.18
N PHE A 25 8.24 10.85 13.14
CA PHE A 25 6.91 10.61 13.71
C PHE A 25 6.32 11.89 14.34
N THR A 26 7.13 12.68 15.04
CA THR A 26 6.71 13.98 15.59
C THR A 26 6.43 15.00 14.48
N SER A 27 7.23 15.02 13.41
CA SER A 27 7.03 15.90 12.25
C SER A 27 5.85 15.46 11.39
N LEU A 28 5.56 14.17 11.31
CA LEU A 28 4.36 13.59 10.71
C LEU A 28 3.13 13.99 11.53
N PHE A 29 3.22 13.96 12.86
CA PHE A 29 2.17 14.44 13.77
C PHE A 29 1.97 15.96 13.70
N LEU A 30 3.04 16.74 13.50
CA LEU A 30 2.97 18.21 13.30
C LEU A 30 2.49 18.59 11.90
N SER A 31 2.87 17.83 10.86
CA SER A 31 2.40 17.99 9.49
C SER A 31 0.91 17.64 9.37
N TRP A 32 0.47 16.58 10.07
CA TRP A 32 -0.95 16.27 10.31
C TRP A 32 -1.72 17.46 10.89
N LYS A 33 -1.10 18.24 11.78
CA LYS A 33 -1.69 19.46 12.36
C LYS A 33 -1.79 20.62 11.36
N ARG A 34 -0.79 20.79 10.47
CA ARG A 34 -0.68 21.92 9.53
C ARG A 34 -1.59 21.78 8.31
N VAL A 35 -1.69 20.59 7.71
CA VAL A 35 -2.50 20.35 6.50
C VAL A 35 -4.01 20.57 6.76
N ARG A 36 -4.47 20.31 7.98
CA ARG A 36 -5.89 20.52 8.37
C ARG A 36 -6.23 21.98 8.69
N GLY A 37 -5.23 22.84 8.94
CA GLY A 37 -5.43 24.25 9.29
C GLY A 37 -5.72 25.17 8.10
N SER A 38 -5.47 24.73 6.86
CA SER A 38 -5.50 25.61 5.68
C SER A 38 -6.84 25.65 4.91
N ARG A 39 -7.91 25.04 5.43
CA ARG A 39 -9.24 25.09 4.78
C ARG A 39 -10.34 25.53 5.75
N ARG A 40 -10.42 26.83 6.03
CA ARG A 40 -11.66 27.50 6.41
C ARG A 40 -11.67 28.88 5.77
N GLY A 41 -12.54 29.04 4.77
CA GLY A 41 -12.90 30.34 4.22
C GLY A 41 -13.74 31.12 5.23
N ASP A 42 -13.48 32.41 5.28
CA ASP A 42 -14.07 33.37 6.19
C ASP A 42 -15.60 33.43 6.05
N PHE A 43 -16.29 33.23 7.16
CA PHE A 43 -17.67 33.67 7.34
C PHE A 43 -17.73 34.44 8.65
N CYS A 44 -17.49 35.74 8.57
CA CYS A 44 -17.79 36.69 9.64
C CYS A 44 -19.29 36.73 9.88
N LYS A 45 -19.72 36.60 11.14
CA LYS A 45 -21.02 37.10 11.59
C LYS A 45 -20.88 37.66 13.01
N GLU A 46 -21.38 38.89 13.17
CA GLU A 46 -21.28 39.76 14.34
C GLU A 46 -21.76 39.10 15.65
N MET A 47 -21.07 39.43 16.73
CA MET A 47 -21.41 39.05 18.10
C MET A 47 -22.57 39.90 18.63
N GLY A 48 -23.64 39.23 19.09
CA GLY A 48 -24.56 39.80 20.06
C GLY A 48 -24.12 39.43 21.48
N GLU A 49 -23.93 40.44 22.32
CA GLU A 49 -23.75 40.30 23.77
C GLU A 49 -24.93 39.56 24.39
N ASN A 50 -24.65 38.57 25.23
CA ASN A 50 -25.30 38.36 26.53
C ASN A 50 -24.70 37.13 27.22
N GLY A 51 -24.12 37.38 28.40
CA GLY A 51 -23.46 36.37 29.22
C GLY A 51 -24.45 35.36 29.80
N VAL A 52 -24.23 34.08 29.51
CA VAL A 52 -24.69 32.95 30.31
C VAL A 52 -23.55 31.93 30.37
N VAL A 53 -23.18 31.53 31.59
CA VAL A 53 -22.16 30.52 31.86
C VAL A 53 -22.66 29.17 31.32
N ALA A 54 -22.14 28.72 30.18
CA ALA A 54 -22.47 27.42 29.61
C ALA A 54 -21.60 26.32 30.24
N SER A 55 -22.22 25.47 31.07
CA SER A 55 -21.67 24.17 31.45
C SER A 55 -21.32 23.37 30.20
N LYS A 56 -20.07 22.89 30.11
CA LYS A 56 -19.54 22.09 29.00
C LYS A 56 -20.26 20.75 28.89
N LEU A 57 -21.33 20.68 28.11
CA LEU A 57 -21.83 19.42 27.54
C LEU A 57 -21.22 19.24 26.14
N CYS A 58 -20.48 18.14 25.97
CA CYS A 58 -20.16 17.61 24.65
C CYS A 58 -21.46 17.13 24.01
N TYR A 59 -21.90 17.78 22.94
CA TYR A 59 -23.02 17.27 22.16
C TYR A 59 -22.58 16.04 21.35
N PRO A 60 -23.27 14.89 21.48
CA PRO A 60 -23.04 13.75 20.60
C PRO A 60 -23.54 14.05 19.18
N ALA A 61 -23.06 13.31 18.18
CA ALA A 61 -23.55 13.40 16.79
C ALA A 61 -25.09 13.24 16.67
N ALA A 62 -25.71 12.52 17.60
CA ALA A 62 -27.16 12.40 17.73
C ALA A 62 -27.87 13.75 18.00
N ALA A 63 -27.21 14.70 18.66
CA ALA A 63 -27.79 16.03 18.89
C ALA A 63 -27.79 16.88 17.60
N MET A 64 -26.84 16.67 16.68
CA MET A 64 -26.92 17.28 15.33
C MET A 64 -28.05 16.68 14.51
N GLU A 65 -28.42 15.41 14.75
CA GLU A 65 -29.56 14.74 14.13
C GLU A 65 -30.89 15.34 14.59
N VAL A 66 -31.00 15.67 15.89
CA VAL A 66 -32.18 16.38 16.46
C VAL A 66 -32.25 17.82 15.95
N VAL A 67 -31.11 18.53 15.84
CA VAL A 67 -31.07 19.89 15.28
C VAL A 67 -31.37 19.91 13.78
N ALA A 68 -30.98 18.88 13.03
CA ALA A 68 -31.36 18.72 11.63
C ALA A 68 -32.85 18.37 11.45
N ALA A 69 -33.45 17.64 12.40
CA ALA A 69 -34.88 17.38 12.43
C ALA A 69 -35.70 18.66 12.71
N GLU A 70 -35.17 19.61 13.47
CA GLU A 70 -35.82 20.93 13.68
C GLU A 70 -35.62 21.91 12.51
N LEU A 71 -34.64 21.67 11.63
CA LEU A 71 -34.30 22.54 10.48
C LEU A 71 -34.71 21.94 9.12
N GLY A 72 -35.92 21.38 9.02
CA GLY A 72 -36.64 21.18 7.76
C GLY A 72 -36.03 20.21 6.72
N HIS A 73 -36.90 19.67 5.86
CA HIS A 73 -36.60 18.68 4.81
C HIS A 73 -35.47 19.03 3.82
N THR A 74 -35.00 20.28 3.79
CA THR A 74 -33.92 20.75 2.89
C THR A 74 -32.51 20.62 3.47
N ALA A 75 -32.34 20.46 4.79
CA ALA A 75 -31.02 20.24 5.40
C ALA A 75 -30.54 18.77 5.27
N GLY A 76 -31.46 17.80 5.35
CA GLY A 76 -31.14 16.37 5.23
C GLY A 76 -30.55 15.96 3.88
N SER A 77 -30.99 16.59 2.78
CA SER A 77 -30.48 16.34 1.43
C SER A 77 -29.01 16.80 1.23
N LYS A 78 -28.48 17.71 2.06
CA LYS A 78 -27.11 18.22 1.89
C LYS A 78 -26.04 17.32 2.53
N LEU A 79 -26.41 16.52 3.54
CA LEU A 79 -25.46 15.77 4.37
C LEU A 79 -25.25 14.32 3.91
N TYR A 80 -26.25 13.72 3.27
CA TYR A 80 -26.25 12.32 2.86
C TYR A 80 -26.14 12.16 1.34
N ASP A 81 -25.55 11.04 0.91
CA ASP A 81 -25.57 10.56 -0.47
C ASP A 81 -26.94 9.91 -0.81
N ASP A 82 -27.12 9.53 -2.07
CA ASP A 82 -28.31 8.85 -2.59
C ASP A 82 -28.57 7.45 -2.00
N ASP A 83 -27.58 6.88 -1.32
CA ASP A 83 -27.66 5.62 -0.58
C ASP A 83 -27.99 5.81 0.92
N GLY A 84 -28.22 7.04 1.37
CA GLY A 84 -28.52 7.37 2.77
C GLY A 84 -27.31 7.34 3.71
N ARG A 85 -26.08 7.19 3.19
CA ARG A 85 -24.84 7.32 3.98
C ARG A 85 -24.32 8.75 3.95
N LEU A 86 -23.41 9.09 4.87
CA LEU A 86 -22.74 10.39 4.86
C LEU A 86 -22.07 10.64 3.50
N LYS A 87 -22.16 11.89 3.05
CA LYS A 87 -21.69 12.30 1.73
C LYS A 87 -20.20 12.03 1.55
N ARG A 88 -19.87 11.24 0.52
CA ARG A 88 -18.48 10.97 0.13
C ARG A 88 -17.84 12.20 -0.47
N THR A 89 -16.57 12.46 -0.14
CA THR A 89 -15.84 13.66 -0.59
C THR A 89 -14.66 13.35 -1.52
N GLY A 90 -14.41 12.09 -1.83
CA GLY A 90 -13.29 11.67 -2.67
C GLY A 90 -13.38 12.23 -4.09
N THR A 91 -12.21 12.44 -4.67
CA THR A 91 -12.02 12.98 -6.02
C THR A 91 -11.08 12.07 -6.80
N MET A 92 -10.91 12.35 -8.09
CA MET A 92 -9.90 11.68 -8.91
C MET A 92 -8.51 11.72 -8.25
N TRP A 93 -8.11 12.84 -7.65
CA TRP A 93 -6.79 12.98 -7.04
C TRP A 93 -6.61 12.14 -5.78
N THR A 94 -7.63 12.08 -4.93
CA THR A 94 -7.56 11.24 -3.72
C THR A 94 -7.61 9.75 -4.09
N ALA A 95 -8.44 9.37 -5.07
CA ALA A 95 -8.46 8.02 -5.61
C ALA A 95 -7.10 7.63 -6.23
N SER A 96 -6.50 8.52 -7.04
CA SER A 96 -5.15 8.30 -7.58
C SER A 96 -4.11 8.18 -6.48
N ALA A 97 -4.16 9.00 -5.43
CA ALA A 97 -3.25 8.89 -4.30
C ALA A 97 -3.39 7.53 -3.60
N HIS A 98 -4.62 7.04 -3.37
CA HIS A 98 -4.87 5.71 -2.81
C HIS A 98 -4.32 4.59 -3.71
N ILE A 99 -4.56 4.66 -5.03
CA ILE A 99 -4.02 3.68 -5.98
C ILE A 99 -2.49 3.71 -6.00
N ILE A 100 -1.88 4.90 -6.12
CA ILE A 100 -0.41 5.06 -6.14
C ILE A 100 0.20 4.55 -4.83
N THR A 101 -0.42 4.85 -3.69
CA THR A 101 0.01 4.35 -2.38
C THR A 101 -0.05 2.83 -2.31
N ALA A 102 -1.09 2.23 -2.88
CA ALA A 102 -1.22 0.78 -2.88
C ALA A 102 -0.18 0.11 -3.80
N VAL A 103 0.05 0.71 -4.97
CA VAL A 103 0.88 0.15 -6.04
C VAL A 103 2.37 0.41 -5.76
N ILE A 104 2.81 1.68 -5.68
CA ILE A 104 4.23 2.08 -5.60
C ILE A 104 4.80 1.89 -4.18
N GLY A 105 4.72 0.67 -3.66
CA GLY A 105 5.28 0.26 -2.38
C GLY A 105 6.34 -0.81 -2.54
N SER A 106 6.22 -1.91 -1.79
CA SER A 106 7.21 -2.98 -1.81
C SER A 106 7.42 -3.59 -3.21
N GLY A 107 6.39 -3.61 -4.05
CA GLY A 107 6.46 -4.16 -5.41
C GLY A 107 7.46 -3.46 -6.33
N VAL A 108 7.70 -2.14 -6.20
CA VAL A 108 8.68 -1.44 -7.07
C VAL A 108 10.12 -1.83 -6.74
N LEU A 109 10.38 -2.20 -5.49
CA LEU A 109 11.72 -2.46 -4.99
C LEU A 109 12.30 -3.77 -5.57
N SER A 110 11.45 -4.76 -5.85
CA SER A 110 11.86 -6.05 -6.44
C SER A 110 11.93 -6.04 -7.98
N LEU A 111 11.47 -4.97 -8.65
CA LEU A 111 11.43 -4.95 -10.13
C LEU A 111 12.82 -5.02 -10.77
N GLY A 112 13.85 -4.45 -10.14
CA GLY A 112 15.23 -4.59 -10.63
C GLY A 112 15.66 -6.06 -10.67
N TRP A 113 15.34 -6.81 -9.61
CA TRP A 113 15.56 -8.26 -9.54
C TRP A 113 14.70 -9.03 -10.54
N ALA A 114 13.42 -8.69 -10.70
CA ALA A 114 12.53 -9.35 -11.63
C ALA A 114 12.99 -9.19 -13.09
N ILE A 115 13.42 -7.98 -13.50
CA ILE A 115 14.04 -7.77 -14.80
C ILE A 115 15.36 -8.55 -14.90
N ALA A 116 16.15 -8.66 -13.83
CA ALA A 116 17.36 -9.48 -13.88
C ALA A 116 17.09 -10.96 -14.13
N GLN A 117 15.95 -11.51 -13.68
CA GLN A 117 15.57 -12.89 -13.97
C GLN A 117 15.05 -13.09 -15.40
N LEU A 118 14.52 -12.04 -16.05
CA LEU A 118 13.87 -12.11 -17.37
C LEU A 118 14.74 -11.55 -18.51
N GLY A 119 15.63 -10.62 -18.22
CA GLY A 119 16.50 -9.93 -19.17
C GLY A 119 15.91 -8.68 -19.80
N TRP A 120 16.74 -8.01 -20.61
CA TRP A 120 16.43 -6.75 -21.28
C TRP A 120 15.26 -6.83 -22.26
N VAL A 121 14.95 -8.02 -22.78
CA VAL A 121 13.84 -8.21 -23.72
C VAL A 121 12.55 -8.51 -22.95
N ALA A 122 12.53 -9.63 -22.23
CA ALA A 122 11.30 -10.12 -21.62
C ALA A 122 10.87 -9.28 -20.41
N GLY A 123 11.80 -8.77 -19.59
CA GLY A 123 11.47 -7.98 -18.40
C GLY A 123 10.60 -6.75 -18.72
N PRO A 124 11.12 -5.77 -19.49
CA PRO A 124 10.34 -4.62 -19.97
C PRO A 124 9.03 -4.97 -20.66
N ALA A 125 9.04 -5.96 -21.56
CA ALA A 125 7.85 -6.36 -22.31
C ALA A 125 6.74 -6.91 -21.39
N VAL A 126 7.11 -7.74 -20.41
CA VAL A 126 6.19 -8.31 -19.43
C VAL A 126 5.65 -7.21 -18.50
N MET A 127 6.47 -6.25 -18.09
CA MET A 127 5.99 -5.12 -17.27
C MET A 127 4.93 -4.28 -17.99
N LEU A 128 5.13 -3.98 -19.28
CA LEU A 128 4.14 -3.28 -20.09
C LEU A 128 2.87 -4.11 -20.30
N LEU A 129 3.01 -5.42 -20.49
CA LEU A 129 1.88 -6.34 -20.62
C LEU A 129 1.03 -6.35 -19.33
N PHE A 130 1.65 -6.54 -18.16
CA PHE A 130 0.95 -6.54 -16.87
C PHE A 130 0.31 -5.18 -16.57
N SER A 131 0.98 -4.07 -16.90
CA SER A 131 0.38 -2.73 -16.86
C SER A 131 -0.88 -2.64 -17.70
N PHE A 132 -0.84 -3.11 -18.94
CA PHE A 132 -1.98 -3.06 -19.86
C PHE A 132 -3.14 -3.94 -19.36
N VAL A 133 -2.86 -5.19 -18.96
CA VAL A 133 -3.87 -6.11 -18.44
C VAL A 133 -4.52 -5.52 -17.19
N THR A 134 -3.72 -5.04 -16.24
CA THR A 134 -4.21 -4.45 -14.99
C THR A 134 -5.06 -3.21 -15.25
N TYR A 135 -4.62 -2.32 -16.14
CA TYR A 135 -5.42 -1.16 -16.54
C TYR A 135 -6.77 -1.60 -17.12
N TYR A 136 -6.74 -2.54 -18.06
CA TYR A 136 -7.94 -3.01 -18.76
C TYR A 136 -8.93 -3.64 -17.79
N THR A 137 -8.49 -4.61 -16.97
CA THR A 137 -9.39 -5.32 -16.04
C THR A 137 -9.84 -4.44 -14.88
N SER A 138 -9.02 -3.50 -14.41
CA SER A 138 -9.42 -2.51 -13.41
C SER A 138 -10.48 -1.55 -13.93
N ALA A 139 -10.44 -1.19 -15.22
CA ALA A 139 -11.51 -0.43 -15.85
C ALA A 139 -12.82 -1.23 -15.91
N LEU A 140 -12.76 -2.54 -16.20
CA LEU A 140 -13.94 -3.41 -16.15
C LEU A 140 -14.50 -3.50 -14.72
N LEU A 141 -13.64 -3.63 -13.72
CA LEU A 141 -14.01 -3.68 -12.32
C LEU A 141 -14.68 -2.37 -11.86
N ALA A 142 -14.16 -1.23 -12.29
CA ALA A 142 -14.72 0.08 -11.94
C ALA A 142 -16.16 0.27 -12.45
N ASP A 143 -16.50 -0.33 -13.60
CA ASP A 143 -17.86 -0.32 -14.15
C ASP A 143 -18.83 -1.20 -13.30
N CYS A 144 -18.30 -2.17 -12.55
CA CYS A 144 -19.08 -3.08 -11.69
C CYS A 144 -19.46 -2.50 -10.32
N TYR A 145 -19.01 -1.28 -10.00
CA TYR A 145 -19.29 -0.64 -8.71
C TYR A 145 -20.79 -0.41 -8.46
N ARG A 146 -21.56 -0.04 -9.49
CA ARG A 146 -23.01 0.11 -9.41
C ARG A 146 -23.71 -1.00 -10.19
N SER A 147 -24.69 -1.64 -9.56
CA SER A 147 -25.50 -2.68 -10.20
C SER A 147 -26.63 -2.07 -11.02
N GLY A 148 -26.72 -2.47 -12.29
CA GLY A 148 -27.69 -1.92 -13.24
C GLY A 148 -27.15 -0.68 -13.94
N ASP A 149 -27.75 0.48 -13.66
CA ASP A 149 -27.34 1.76 -14.23
C ASP A 149 -26.08 2.32 -13.56
N GLU A 150 -25.14 2.86 -14.34
CA GLU A 150 -23.86 3.36 -13.83
C GLU A 150 -23.99 4.62 -12.95
N SER A 151 -25.11 5.36 -13.05
CA SER A 151 -25.31 6.66 -12.40
C SER A 151 -26.41 6.68 -11.33
N THR A 152 -27.27 5.66 -11.31
CA THR A 152 -28.42 5.55 -10.41
C THR A 152 -28.56 4.16 -9.80
N GLY A 153 -27.77 3.19 -10.26
CA GLY A 153 -27.78 1.82 -9.76
C GLY A 153 -27.31 1.71 -8.31
N LYS A 154 -27.70 0.60 -7.67
CA LYS A 154 -27.32 0.32 -6.27
C LYS A 154 -25.80 0.22 -6.16
N ARG A 155 -25.21 0.92 -5.19
CA ARG A 155 -23.78 0.87 -4.89
C ARG A 155 -23.37 -0.46 -4.26
N ASN A 156 -22.25 -1.00 -4.71
CA ASN A 156 -21.52 -2.10 -4.09
C ASN A 156 -20.32 -1.53 -3.35
N TYR A 157 -20.35 -1.57 -2.02
CA TYR A 157 -19.37 -0.88 -1.17
C TYR A 157 -18.03 -1.61 -1.07
N THR A 158 -18.05 -2.92 -1.34
CA THR A 158 -16.89 -3.80 -1.25
C THR A 158 -16.75 -4.63 -2.51
N TYR A 159 -15.56 -5.15 -2.77
CA TYR A 159 -15.33 -6.09 -3.86
C TYR A 159 -16.31 -7.27 -3.78
N MET A 160 -16.45 -7.87 -2.59
CA MET A 160 -17.38 -8.98 -2.36
C MET A 160 -18.83 -8.62 -2.65
N ASP A 161 -19.28 -7.40 -2.33
CA ASP A 161 -20.62 -6.94 -2.66
C ASP A 161 -20.84 -6.90 -4.19
N ALA A 162 -19.84 -6.44 -4.95
CA ALA A 162 -19.89 -6.40 -6.41
C ALA A 162 -19.95 -7.81 -7.01
N VAL A 163 -19.19 -8.77 -6.45
CA VAL A 163 -19.24 -10.18 -6.85
C VAL A 163 -20.58 -10.80 -6.50
N ASN A 164 -21.14 -10.48 -5.33
CA ASN A 164 -22.44 -10.97 -4.92
C ASN A 164 -23.56 -10.46 -5.83
N ALA A 165 -23.48 -9.20 -6.26
CA ALA A 165 -24.47 -8.60 -7.14
C ALA A 165 -24.46 -9.14 -8.57
N ASN A 166 -23.33 -9.70 -9.04
CA ASN A 166 -23.18 -10.17 -10.43
C ASN A 166 -23.09 -11.70 -10.57
N LEU A 167 -22.39 -12.39 -9.65
CA LEU A 167 -22.05 -13.81 -9.79
C LEU A 167 -22.71 -14.70 -8.73
N SER A 168 -22.91 -14.19 -7.51
CA SER A 168 -23.60 -14.86 -6.38
C SER A 168 -23.07 -16.26 -6.01
N GLY A 169 -23.60 -16.86 -4.93
CA GLY A 169 -23.28 -18.23 -4.51
C GLY A 169 -21.82 -18.44 -4.05
N ILE A 170 -21.26 -19.62 -4.35
CA ILE A 170 -19.91 -20.03 -3.90
C ILE A 170 -18.80 -19.10 -4.38
N LYS A 171 -18.99 -18.42 -5.51
CA LYS A 171 -18.03 -17.46 -6.08
C LYS A 171 -17.76 -16.28 -5.12
N VAL A 172 -18.75 -15.87 -4.33
CA VAL A 172 -18.60 -14.81 -3.32
C VAL A 172 -17.68 -15.26 -2.20
N GLN A 173 -17.86 -16.49 -1.71
CA GLN A 173 -17.04 -17.06 -0.64
C GLN A 173 -15.59 -17.24 -1.10
N VAL A 174 -15.39 -17.74 -2.32
CA VAL A 174 -14.05 -17.88 -2.92
C VAL A 174 -13.39 -16.51 -3.10
N CYS A 175 -14.12 -15.52 -3.61
CA CYS A 175 -13.61 -14.15 -3.74
C CYS A 175 -13.16 -13.58 -2.40
N GLY A 176 -14.02 -13.64 -1.38
CA GLY A 176 -13.71 -13.12 -0.05
C GLY A 176 -12.51 -13.81 0.59
N PHE A 177 -12.45 -15.15 0.53
CA PHE A 177 -11.31 -15.90 1.05
C PHE A 177 -10.01 -15.49 0.36
N LEU A 178 -9.98 -15.45 -0.98
CA LEU A 178 -8.79 -15.08 -1.74
C LEU A 178 -8.40 -13.62 -1.50
N GLN A 179 -9.36 -12.69 -1.48
CA GLN A 179 -9.12 -11.26 -1.25
C GLN A 179 -8.49 -11.03 0.13
N TYR A 180 -9.09 -11.56 1.19
CA TYR A 180 -8.63 -11.36 2.55
C TYR A 180 -7.35 -12.12 2.87
N ALA A 181 -7.16 -13.33 2.33
CA ALA A 181 -5.90 -14.05 2.43
C ALA A 181 -4.76 -13.27 1.75
N ASN A 182 -5.04 -12.66 0.59
CA ASN A 182 -4.04 -11.83 -0.09
C ASN A 182 -3.70 -10.58 0.73
N ILE A 183 -4.69 -9.89 1.32
CA ILE A 183 -4.48 -8.73 2.22
C ILE A 183 -3.60 -9.10 3.43
N VAL A 184 -3.82 -10.26 4.06
CA VAL A 184 -2.96 -10.77 5.14
C VAL A 184 -1.52 -10.94 4.65
N GLY A 185 -1.35 -11.49 3.45
CA GLY A 185 -0.05 -11.61 2.80
C GLY A 185 0.63 -10.27 2.54
N VAL A 186 -0.11 -9.27 2.03
CA VAL A 186 0.42 -7.92 1.80
C VAL A 186 0.91 -7.30 3.12
N ALA A 187 0.15 -7.47 4.21
CA ALA A 187 0.56 -7.01 5.54
C ALA A 187 1.88 -7.64 6.01
N ILE A 188 2.08 -8.93 5.76
CA ILE A 188 3.34 -9.65 6.03
C ILE A 188 4.47 -9.08 5.14
N GLY A 189 4.24 -8.97 3.83
CA GLY A 189 5.22 -8.45 2.88
C GLY A 189 5.67 -7.02 3.19
N TYR A 190 4.76 -6.15 3.63
CA TYR A 190 5.09 -4.78 4.05
C TYR A 190 5.88 -4.74 5.34
N THR A 191 5.58 -5.62 6.31
CA THR A 191 6.37 -5.72 7.54
C THR A 191 7.80 -6.14 7.25
N ILE A 192 7.99 -7.12 6.35
CA ILE A 192 9.32 -7.55 5.89
C ILE A 192 10.03 -6.40 5.17
N ALA A 193 9.39 -5.77 4.19
CA ALA A 193 9.98 -4.67 3.41
C ALA A 193 10.40 -3.48 4.28
N ALA A 194 9.54 -3.04 5.20
CA ALA A 194 9.85 -1.94 6.11
C ALA A 194 11.03 -2.27 7.03
N SER A 195 11.10 -3.52 7.51
CA SER A 195 12.22 -3.98 8.34
C SER A 195 13.55 -3.99 7.58
N ILE A 196 13.55 -4.42 6.31
CA ILE A 196 14.74 -4.40 5.44
C ILE A 196 15.22 -2.97 5.22
N SER A 197 14.31 -2.02 5.01
CA SER A 197 14.68 -0.60 4.84
C SER A 197 15.23 0.02 6.13
N MET A 198 14.65 -0.24 7.30
CA MET A 198 15.23 0.25 8.57
C MET A 198 16.60 -0.38 8.88
N LEU A 199 16.76 -1.66 8.56
CA LEU A 199 18.03 -2.37 8.66
C LEU A 199 19.09 -1.78 7.73
N ALA A 200 18.72 -1.41 6.50
CA ALA A 200 19.62 -0.76 5.55
C ALA A 200 20.16 0.57 6.10
N ILE A 201 19.32 1.38 6.76
CA ILE A 201 19.75 2.61 7.45
C ILE A 201 20.80 2.30 8.52
N LYS A 202 20.53 1.30 9.38
CA LYS A 202 21.47 0.97 10.46
C LYS A 202 22.79 0.43 9.93
N ARG A 203 22.76 -0.38 8.87
CA ARG A 203 23.96 -0.89 8.20
C ARG A 203 24.78 0.21 7.54
N ALA A 204 24.14 1.09 6.78
CA ALA A 204 24.82 2.23 6.16
C ALA A 204 25.55 3.10 7.21
N ASN A 205 24.88 3.39 8.32
CA ASN A 205 25.48 4.14 9.43
C ASN A 205 26.61 3.38 10.15
N CYS A 206 26.49 2.06 10.29
CA CYS A 206 27.56 1.23 10.88
C CYS A 206 28.83 1.29 10.02
N PHE A 207 28.71 1.08 8.71
CA PHE A 207 29.85 1.16 7.80
C PHE A 207 30.48 2.55 7.74
N HIS A 208 29.68 3.61 7.88
CA HIS A 208 30.19 4.97 7.92
C HIS A 208 31.04 5.24 9.18
N VAL A 209 30.66 4.69 10.34
CA VAL A 209 31.34 4.92 11.62
C VAL A 209 32.53 3.97 11.82
N GLU A 210 32.31 2.67 11.66
CA GLU A 210 33.30 1.62 11.96
C GLU A 210 34.21 1.31 10.76
N GLY A 211 33.87 1.84 9.58
CA GLY A 211 34.56 1.54 8.32
C GLY A 211 34.17 0.18 7.74
N HIS A 212 34.68 -0.10 6.53
CA HIS A 212 34.32 -1.31 5.77
C HIS A 212 34.98 -2.61 6.25
N GLY A 213 35.76 -2.56 7.33
CA GLY A 213 36.41 -3.74 7.93
C GLY A 213 35.50 -4.55 8.86
N ASP A 214 34.43 -3.95 9.36
CA ASP A 214 33.45 -4.63 10.23
C ASP A 214 32.32 -5.22 9.37
N PRO A 215 31.92 -6.50 9.57
CA PRO A 215 30.80 -7.11 8.85
C PRO A 215 29.43 -6.46 9.13
N CYS A 216 29.30 -5.63 10.17
CA CYS A 216 28.08 -4.92 10.54
C CYS A 216 26.84 -5.84 10.54
N ASN A 217 26.97 -7.00 11.19
CA ASN A 217 25.90 -8.00 11.30
C ASN A 217 24.80 -7.47 12.22
N ILE A 218 23.59 -7.29 11.67
CA ILE A 218 22.46 -6.73 12.41
C ILE A 218 21.24 -7.63 12.20
N SER A 219 20.53 -7.92 13.29
CA SER A 219 19.28 -8.69 13.26
C SER A 219 18.12 -7.85 12.71
N SER A 220 17.29 -8.42 11.84
CA SER A 220 16.09 -7.77 11.31
C SER A 220 14.88 -7.82 12.27
N THR A 221 14.87 -8.75 13.22
CA THR A 221 13.72 -9.00 14.11
C THR A 221 13.29 -7.77 14.91
N PRO A 222 14.19 -6.96 15.53
CA PRO A 222 13.77 -5.75 16.23
C PRO A 222 13.05 -4.75 15.33
N TYR A 223 13.45 -4.65 14.05
CA TYR A 223 12.84 -3.73 13.09
C TYR A 223 11.44 -4.18 12.65
N MET A 224 11.20 -5.49 12.56
CA MET A 224 9.84 -6.02 12.35
C MET A 224 8.94 -5.69 13.54
N ILE A 225 9.43 -5.81 14.78
CA ILE A 225 8.68 -5.42 15.99
C ILE A 225 8.37 -3.93 15.98
N ILE A 226 9.36 -3.08 15.68
CA ILE A 226 9.18 -1.62 15.63
C ILE A 226 8.08 -1.25 14.61
N PHE A 227 8.10 -1.84 13.42
CA PHE A 227 7.06 -1.61 12.41
C PHE A 227 5.69 -2.10 12.91
N GLY A 228 5.61 -3.32 13.44
CA GLY A 228 4.37 -3.86 14.00
C GLY A 228 3.79 -2.99 15.14
N VAL A 229 4.64 -2.45 16.01
CA VAL A 229 4.21 -1.51 17.06
C VAL A 229 3.63 -0.24 16.45
N ALA A 230 4.27 0.33 15.41
CA ALA A 230 3.72 1.49 14.71
C ALA A 230 2.34 1.17 14.09
N GLU A 231 2.21 0.01 13.42
CA GLU A 231 0.95 -0.41 12.82
C GLU A 231 -0.16 -0.66 13.85
N ILE A 232 0.15 -1.13 15.06
CA ILE A 232 -0.84 -1.22 16.14
C ILE A 232 -1.49 0.15 16.39
N PHE A 233 -0.74 1.25 16.37
CA PHE A 233 -1.29 2.60 16.56
C PHE A 233 -2.06 3.09 15.33
N PHE A 234 -1.47 2.99 14.14
CA PHE A 234 -2.11 3.51 12.91
C PHE A 234 -3.33 2.69 12.49
N SER A 235 -3.35 1.39 12.77
CA SER A 235 -4.50 0.53 12.53
C SER A 235 -5.69 0.86 13.41
N GLN A 236 -5.59 1.77 14.40
CA GLN A 236 -6.76 2.23 15.15
C GLN A 236 -7.57 3.31 14.40
N ILE A 237 -7.11 3.76 13.23
CA ILE A 237 -7.86 4.72 12.40
C ILE A 237 -9.04 3.97 11.74
N PRO A 238 -10.31 4.42 11.88
CA PRO A 238 -11.48 3.61 11.57
C PRO A 238 -11.66 3.27 10.08
N ASP A 239 -11.44 4.25 9.19
CA ASP A 239 -11.95 4.22 7.81
C ASP A 239 -11.01 4.90 6.78
N PHE A 240 -11.23 4.60 5.49
CA PHE A 240 -10.44 5.09 4.35
C PHE A 240 -10.40 6.62 4.19
N ASP A 241 -11.51 7.29 4.48
CA ASP A 241 -11.65 8.75 4.41
C ASP A 241 -10.76 9.45 5.46
N GLN A 242 -10.61 8.83 6.63
CA GLN A 242 -9.79 9.34 7.72
C GLN A 242 -8.29 9.12 7.48
N ILE A 243 -7.91 8.12 6.67
CA ILE A 243 -6.51 7.87 6.28
C ILE A 243 -6.11 8.58 4.97
N SER A 244 -6.99 9.34 4.30
CA SER A 244 -6.64 9.99 3.02
C SER A 244 -5.40 10.88 3.11
N TRP A 245 -5.17 11.57 4.23
CA TRP A 245 -3.95 12.36 4.45
C TRP A 245 -2.69 11.48 4.53
N LEU A 246 -2.80 10.31 5.17
CA LEU A 246 -1.71 9.35 5.33
C LEU A 246 -1.38 8.71 3.98
N SER A 247 -2.40 8.42 3.17
CA SER A 247 -2.20 7.94 1.80
C SER A 247 -1.56 9.00 0.89
N ILE A 248 -1.99 10.27 0.95
CA ILE A 248 -1.32 11.34 0.17
C ILE A 248 0.16 11.45 0.56
N LEU A 249 0.46 11.42 1.87
CA LEU A 249 1.83 11.41 2.35
C LEU A 249 2.61 10.20 1.82
N ALA A 250 2.04 8.99 1.90
CA ALA A 250 2.69 7.79 1.41
C ALA A 250 2.96 7.85 -0.10
N ALA A 251 2.03 8.38 -0.90
CA ALA A 251 2.25 8.61 -2.33
C ALA A 251 3.39 9.61 -2.60
N VAL A 252 3.55 10.66 -1.80
CA VAL A 252 4.68 11.59 -1.91
C VAL A 252 6.00 10.89 -1.55
N MET A 253 6.00 10.08 -0.48
CA MET A 253 7.17 9.30 -0.09
C MET A 253 7.57 8.27 -1.17
N SER A 254 6.61 7.67 -1.88
CA SER A 254 6.92 6.75 -2.98
C SER A 254 7.64 7.40 -4.15
N PHE A 255 7.20 8.60 -4.53
CA PHE A 255 7.93 9.37 -5.53
C PHE A 255 9.33 9.75 -5.03
N THR A 256 9.44 10.14 -3.75
CA THR A 256 10.72 10.54 -3.15
C THR A 256 11.75 9.43 -3.24
N TYR A 257 11.46 8.24 -2.71
CA TYR A 257 12.44 7.15 -2.74
C TYR A 257 12.68 6.60 -4.16
N SER A 258 11.66 6.60 -5.03
CA SER A 258 11.80 6.12 -6.41
C SER A 258 12.71 7.04 -7.23
N THR A 259 12.56 8.36 -7.06
CA THR A 259 13.46 9.34 -7.71
C THR A 259 14.88 9.24 -7.18
N ILE A 260 15.08 9.05 -5.86
CA ILE A 260 16.42 8.85 -5.29
C ILE A 260 17.04 7.56 -5.82
N GLY A 261 16.30 6.44 -5.79
CA GLY A 261 16.76 5.15 -6.28
C GLY A 261 17.10 5.16 -7.77
N LEU A 262 16.29 5.86 -8.58
CA LEU A 262 16.60 6.12 -10.00
C LEU A 262 17.89 6.92 -10.15
N GLY A 263 18.05 8.01 -9.39
CA GLY A 263 19.27 8.82 -9.41
C GLY A 263 20.51 8.00 -9.07
N LEU A 264 20.49 7.28 -7.95
CA LEU A 264 21.58 6.39 -7.52
C LEU A 264 21.87 5.31 -8.57
N GLY A 265 20.83 4.74 -9.17
CA GLY A 265 20.98 3.76 -10.25
C GLY A 265 21.70 4.34 -11.48
N VAL A 266 21.33 5.56 -11.91
CA VAL A 266 22.00 6.23 -13.03
C VAL A 266 23.47 6.51 -12.71
N VAL A 267 23.78 7.01 -11.51
CA VAL A 267 25.18 7.24 -11.12
C VAL A 267 25.96 5.92 -11.08
N GLN A 268 25.35 4.82 -10.60
CA GLN A 268 25.98 3.50 -10.63
C GLN A 268 26.23 3.00 -12.06
N VAL A 269 25.32 3.22 -13.00
CA VAL A 269 25.52 2.89 -14.42
C VAL A 269 26.70 3.67 -15.01
N VAL A 270 26.81 4.97 -14.70
CA VAL A 270 27.94 5.81 -15.12
C VAL A 270 29.25 5.30 -14.49
N ALA A 271 29.25 4.98 -13.20
CA ALA A 271 30.41 4.45 -12.48
C ALA A 271 30.87 3.09 -13.02
N ASN A 272 29.94 2.25 -13.48
CA ASN A 272 30.25 0.98 -14.14
C ASN A 272 30.88 1.16 -15.53
N GLY A 273 30.84 2.37 -16.11
CA GLY A 273 31.28 2.63 -17.49
C GLY A 273 30.33 2.08 -18.56
N GLY A 274 29.11 1.67 -18.19
CA GLY A 274 28.15 1.09 -19.12
C GLY A 274 26.96 0.37 -18.46
N VAL A 275 26.03 -0.05 -19.31
CA VAL A 275 24.82 -0.78 -18.93
C VAL A 275 25.15 -2.26 -18.70
N LYS A 276 24.85 -2.78 -17.51
CA LYS A 276 24.95 -4.22 -17.20
C LYS A 276 23.72 -5.01 -17.63
N GLY A 277 23.79 -6.32 -17.45
CA GLY A 277 22.71 -7.27 -17.71
C GLY A 277 22.79 -7.88 -19.11
N SER A 278 22.20 -9.07 -19.24
CA SER A 278 22.07 -9.81 -20.49
C SER A 278 20.68 -9.64 -21.13
N LEU A 279 20.55 -10.04 -22.39
CA LEU A 279 19.28 -10.05 -23.12
C LEU A 279 18.25 -11.03 -22.54
N THR A 280 18.70 -12.14 -21.94
CA THR A 280 17.86 -13.27 -21.49
C THR A 280 17.90 -13.49 -19.98
N GLY A 281 18.32 -12.48 -19.24
CA GLY A 281 18.37 -12.47 -17.78
C GLY A 281 19.57 -13.25 -17.24
N ILE A 282 19.45 -13.67 -15.98
CA ILE A 282 20.51 -14.32 -15.22
C ILE A 282 21.21 -15.44 -16.00
N SER A 283 22.54 -15.43 -15.99
CA SER A 283 23.36 -16.33 -16.79
C SER A 283 23.41 -17.74 -16.18
N ILE A 284 23.32 -18.77 -17.04
CA ILE A 284 23.54 -20.16 -16.64
C ILE A 284 25.01 -20.32 -16.26
N GLY A 285 25.28 -20.80 -15.05
CA GLY A 285 26.62 -20.87 -14.44
C GLY A 285 26.71 -20.11 -13.12
N VAL A 286 25.98 -18.99 -13.00
CA VAL A 286 25.72 -18.34 -11.69
C VAL A 286 24.65 -19.12 -10.93
N VAL A 287 23.67 -19.63 -11.67
CA VAL A 287 22.59 -20.49 -11.17
C VAL A 287 22.47 -21.73 -12.03
N THR A 288 21.85 -22.79 -11.50
CA THR A 288 21.56 -23.98 -12.29
C THR A 288 20.49 -23.69 -13.34
N PRO A 289 20.38 -24.48 -14.42
CA PRO A 289 19.32 -24.32 -15.41
C PRO A 289 17.91 -24.36 -14.80
N MET A 290 17.69 -25.22 -13.79
CA MET A 290 16.40 -25.31 -13.10
C MET A 290 16.12 -24.08 -12.24
N ASP A 291 17.13 -23.57 -11.52
CA ASP A 291 16.98 -22.33 -10.74
C ASP A 291 16.65 -21.15 -11.63
N LYS A 292 17.26 -21.07 -12.82
CA LYS A 292 16.90 -20.03 -13.82
C LYS A 292 15.41 -20.12 -14.17
N VAL A 293 14.90 -21.31 -14.47
CA VAL A 293 13.47 -21.49 -14.79
C VAL A 293 12.59 -21.06 -13.61
N TRP A 294 12.86 -21.54 -12.40
CA TRP A 294 12.04 -21.20 -11.23
C TRP A 294 12.05 -19.71 -10.91
N ARG A 295 13.21 -19.07 -10.97
CA ARG A 295 13.34 -17.61 -10.74
C ARG A 295 12.69 -16.79 -11.84
N SER A 296 12.79 -17.18 -13.11
CA SER A 296 12.07 -16.51 -14.19
C SER A 296 10.56 -16.63 -14.02
N LEU A 297 10.05 -17.79 -13.58
CA LEU A 297 8.63 -17.97 -13.28
C LEU A 297 8.17 -17.12 -12.08
N GLN A 298 8.96 -17.09 -11.01
CA GLN A 298 8.72 -16.24 -9.84
C GLN A 298 8.69 -14.75 -10.21
N ALA A 299 9.55 -14.29 -11.12
CA ALA A 299 9.59 -12.90 -11.56
C ALA A 299 8.28 -12.41 -12.18
N PHE A 300 7.50 -13.29 -12.84
CA PHE A 300 6.14 -12.94 -13.27
C PHE A 300 5.22 -12.63 -12.09
N GLY A 301 5.39 -13.33 -10.97
CA GLY A 301 4.64 -13.11 -9.74
C GLY A 301 5.00 -11.80 -9.09
N ASP A 302 6.30 -11.48 -9.02
CA ASP A 302 6.79 -10.20 -8.51
C ASP A 302 6.22 -9.02 -9.31
N ILE A 303 6.26 -9.11 -10.65
CA ILE A 303 5.68 -8.10 -11.52
C ILE A 303 4.15 -8.03 -11.34
N ALA A 304 3.47 -9.18 -11.21
CA ALA A 304 2.03 -9.23 -10.97
C ALA A 304 1.64 -8.54 -9.65
N PHE A 305 2.40 -8.81 -8.59
CA PHE A 305 2.21 -8.19 -7.28
C PHE A 305 2.41 -6.67 -7.36
N ALA A 306 3.43 -6.22 -8.10
CA ALA A 306 3.71 -4.79 -8.24
C ALA A 306 2.53 -4.00 -8.82
N TYR A 307 1.66 -4.63 -9.62
CA TYR A 307 0.44 -4.01 -10.17
C TYR A 307 -0.85 -4.36 -9.40
N SER A 308 -0.76 -5.05 -8.26
CA SER A 308 -1.92 -5.65 -7.59
C SER A 308 -2.66 -4.68 -6.66
N TYR A 309 -3.48 -3.78 -7.20
CA TYR A 309 -4.38 -2.92 -6.41
C TYR A 309 -5.87 -3.20 -6.63
N SER A 310 -6.21 -4.04 -7.63
CA SER A 310 -7.60 -4.33 -7.99
C SER A 310 -8.40 -4.92 -6.82
N LEU A 311 -7.73 -5.60 -5.89
CA LEU A 311 -8.35 -6.20 -4.70
C LEU A 311 -8.87 -5.19 -3.68
N ILE A 312 -8.52 -3.90 -3.78
CA ILE A 312 -9.09 -2.82 -2.96
C ILE A 312 -9.73 -1.71 -3.82
N LEU A 313 -9.88 -1.93 -5.13
CA LEU A 313 -10.32 -0.90 -6.07
C LEU A 313 -11.74 -0.44 -5.76
N ILE A 314 -12.65 -1.36 -5.47
CA ILE A 314 -14.05 -1.03 -5.18
C ILE A 314 -14.16 -0.22 -3.88
N GLU A 315 -13.39 -0.57 -2.86
CA GLU A 315 -13.33 0.14 -1.59
C GLU A 315 -12.75 1.56 -1.76
N ILE A 316 -11.74 1.74 -2.62
CA ILE A 316 -11.26 3.08 -3.00
C ILE A 316 -12.35 3.84 -3.78
N GLN A 317 -13.06 3.16 -4.67
CA GLN A 317 -14.13 3.78 -5.47
C GLN A 317 -15.30 4.23 -4.62
N ASP A 318 -15.61 3.51 -3.54
CA ASP A 318 -16.62 3.89 -2.55
C ASP A 318 -16.24 5.15 -1.76
N THR A 319 -15.04 5.70 -1.90
CA THR A 319 -14.70 7.02 -1.32
C THR A 319 -15.09 8.19 -2.21
N ILE A 320 -15.36 7.94 -3.50
CA ILE A 320 -15.58 8.98 -4.51
C ILE A 320 -16.96 9.63 -4.31
N ARG A 321 -17.00 10.97 -4.43
CA ARG A 321 -18.24 11.74 -4.33
C ARG A 321 -19.30 11.27 -5.33
N ALA A 322 -20.57 11.38 -4.94
CA ALA A 322 -21.70 11.03 -5.78
C ALA A 322 -21.76 11.82 -7.11
N PRO A 323 -22.44 11.28 -8.16
CA PRO A 323 -22.55 11.92 -9.47
C PRO A 323 -23.17 13.33 -9.45
N PRO A 324 -22.93 14.17 -10.48
CA PRO A 324 -22.07 13.96 -11.66
C PRO A 324 -20.60 14.41 -11.48
N PRO A 325 -19.61 13.78 -12.17
CA PRO A 325 -19.70 12.58 -13.03
C PRO A 325 -19.80 11.27 -12.23
N SER A 326 -20.17 10.15 -12.89
CA SER A 326 -20.26 8.83 -12.24
C SER A 326 -18.94 8.40 -11.59
N GLU A 327 -19.05 7.67 -10.49
CA GLU A 327 -17.90 7.15 -9.73
C GLU A 327 -17.02 6.27 -10.61
N SER A 328 -17.62 5.45 -11.49
CA SER A 328 -16.90 4.63 -12.49
C SER A 328 -16.07 5.49 -13.44
N ARG A 329 -16.60 6.62 -13.92
CA ARG A 329 -15.89 7.54 -14.82
C ARG A 329 -14.75 8.24 -14.11
N VAL A 330 -14.93 8.67 -12.85
CA VAL A 330 -13.87 9.26 -12.03
C VAL A 330 -12.78 8.22 -11.77
N MET A 331 -13.19 7.01 -11.35
CA MET A 331 -12.27 5.93 -11.03
C MET A 331 -11.46 5.50 -12.25
N ARG A 332 -12.09 5.34 -13.42
CA ARG A 332 -11.36 5.01 -14.66
C ARG A 332 -10.31 6.05 -15.02
N ARG A 333 -10.59 7.34 -14.84
CA ARG A 333 -9.59 8.40 -15.04
C ARG A 333 -8.47 8.32 -14.00
N ALA A 334 -8.80 8.06 -12.74
CA ALA A 334 -7.81 7.85 -11.68
C ALA A 334 -6.92 6.63 -11.99
N THR A 335 -7.50 5.52 -12.45
CA THR A 335 -6.81 4.30 -12.89
C THR A 335 -5.88 4.58 -14.08
N VAL A 336 -6.31 5.30 -15.12
CA VAL A 336 -5.43 5.69 -16.25
C VAL A 336 -4.20 6.43 -15.74
N VAL A 337 -4.40 7.49 -14.95
CA VAL A 337 -3.30 8.32 -14.45
C VAL A 337 -2.38 7.52 -13.53
N SER A 338 -2.96 6.75 -12.60
CA SER A 338 -2.18 6.01 -11.62
C SER A 338 -1.36 4.91 -12.28
N VAL A 339 -1.96 4.09 -13.16
CA VAL A 339 -1.24 3.03 -13.86
C VAL A 339 -0.17 3.62 -14.78
N ALA A 340 -0.44 4.70 -15.52
CA ALA A 340 0.57 5.33 -16.37
C ALA A 340 1.77 5.83 -15.55
N VAL A 341 1.52 6.51 -14.43
CA VAL A 341 2.57 7.01 -13.54
C VAL A 341 3.34 5.86 -12.90
N THR A 342 2.66 4.85 -12.36
CA THR A 342 3.31 3.69 -11.74
C THR A 342 4.17 2.94 -12.74
N THR A 343 3.65 2.67 -13.94
CA THR A 343 4.39 1.96 -15.00
C THR A 343 5.63 2.73 -15.43
N LEU A 344 5.56 4.06 -15.53
CA LEU A 344 6.73 4.88 -15.81
C LEU A 344 7.80 4.70 -14.72
N PHE A 345 7.45 4.88 -13.45
CA PHE A 345 8.40 4.74 -12.35
C PHE A 345 8.93 3.31 -12.22
N TYR A 346 8.10 2.31 -12.49
CA TYR A 346 8.45 0.90 -12.46
C TYR A 346 9.45 0.57 -13.54
N MET A 347 9.19 0.98 -14.77
CA MET A 347 10.12 0.84 -15.88
C MET A 347 11.44 1.55 -15.57
N LEU A 348 11.40 2.78 -15.06
CA LEU A 348 12.61 3.53 -14.72
C LEU A 348 13.42 2.84 -13.62
N CYS A 349 12.80 2.49 -12.49
CA CYS A 349 13.49 1.86 -11.36
C CYS A 349 13.96 0.44 -11.69
N GLY A 350 13.11 -0.37 -12.33
CA GLY A 350 13.43 -1.74 -12.72
C GLY A 350 14.56 -1.79 -13.75
N CYS A 351 14.44 -1.04 -14.85
CA CYS A 351 15.46 -1.02 -15.89
C CYS A 351 16.77 -0.43 -15.38
N THR A 352 16.72 0.66 -14.61
CA THR A 352 17.95 1.27 -14.08
C THR A 352 18.60 0.37 -13.03
N GLY A 353 17.81 -0.31 -12.19
CA GLY A 353 18.31 -1.33 -11.27
C GLY A 353 19.04 -2.46 -11.99
N TYR A 354 18.47 -2.98 -13.07
CA TYR A 354 19.13 -4.00 -13.87
C TYR A 354 20.36 -3.47 -14.63
N ALA A 355 20.30 -2.24 -15.16
CA ALA A 355 21.45 -1.59 -15.77
C ALA A 355 22.61 -1.37 -14.79
N ALA A 356 22.29 -1.07 -13.53
CA ALA A 356 23.26 -0.81 -12.47
C ALA A 356 23.92 -2.10 -11.94
N PHE A 357 23.15 -3.18 -11.80
CA PHE A 357 23.58 -4.37 -11.06
C PHE A 357 23.65 -5.67 -11.89
N GLY A 358 23.01 -5.73 -13.07
CA GLY A 358 22.97 -6.92 -13.91
C GLY A 358 22.40 -8.14 -13.19
N ASP A 359 23.04 -9.30 -13.36
CA ASP A 359 22.65 -10.57 -12.73
C ASP A 359 22.64 -10.52 -11.19
N ALA A 360 23.32 -9.53 -10.58
CA ALA A 360 23.40 -9.32 -9.14
C ALA A 360 22.36 -8.30 -8.61
N ALA A 361 21.35 -7.95 -9.40
CA ALA A 361 20.31 -7.01 -8.95
C ALA A 361 19.64 -7.50 -7.66
N PRO A 362 19.59 -6.67 -6.60
CA PRO A 362 19.03 -7.05 -5.31
C PRO A 362 17.50 -7.11 -5.37
N GLY A 363 16.88 -7.94 -4.53
CA GLY A 363 15.42 -7.99 -4.34
C GLY A 363 14.81 -6.71 -3.77
N ASN A 364 15.63 -5.83 -3.20
CA ASN A 364 15.26 -4.45 -2.90
C ASN A 364 16.29 -3.54 -3.55
N LEU A 365 15.88 -2.74 -4.55
CA LEU A 365 16.75 -1.85 -5.31
C LEU A 365 17.70 -1.03 -4.42
N LEU A 366 17.20 -0.50 -3.29
CA LEU A 366 17.99 0.36 -2.43
C LEU A 366 19.08 -0.36 -1.64
N THR A 367 18.96 -1.66 -1.39
CA THR A 367 19.99 -2.39 -0.63
C THR A 367 21.24 -2.64 -1.47
N GLY A 368 21.15 -2.58 -2.79
CA GLY A 368 22.31 -2.68 -3.68
C GLY A 368 23.25 -1.47 -3.64
N PHE A 369 22.73 -0.31 -3.20
CA PHE A 369 23.50 0.93 -3.10
C PHE A 369 24.21 1.11 -1.75
N GLY A 370 24.27 0.08 -0.90
CA GLY A 370 24.77 0.13 0.50
C GLY A 370 26.19 0.66 0.73
N PHE A 371 26.83 1.22 -0.29
CA PHE A 371 28.20 1.71 -0.33
C PHE A 371 28.31 3.12 -0.96
N TYR A 372 27.19 3.80 -1.27
CA TYR A 372 27.21 5.10 -1.92
C TYR A 372 27.40 6.24 -0.91
N GLU A 373 28.46 7.04 -1.12
CA GLU A 373 28.54 8.39 -0.59
C GLU A 373 27.79 9.34 -1.55
N PRO A 374 26.83 10.16 -1.06
CA PRO A 374 26.53 10.38 0.35
C PRO A 374 25.55 9.36 0.97
N PHE A 375 25.97 8.71 2.07
CA PHE A 375 25.15 7.70 2.78
C PHE A 375 23.82 8.27 3.31
N TRP A 376 23.77 9.56 3.65
CA TRP A 376 22.55 10.22 4.12
C TRP A 376 21.41 10.18 3.09
N LEU A 377 21.73 10.16 1.80
CA LEU A 377 20.73 10.13 0.74
C LEU A 377 20.05 8.75 0.69
N LEU A 378 20.82 7.68 0.94
CA LEU A 378 20.31 6.33 1.06
C LEU A 378 19.44 6.17 2.32
N ASP A 379 19.83 6.81 3.43
CA ASP A 379 19.05 6.84 4.66
C ASP A 379 17.70 7.53 4.46
N VAL A 380 17.67 8.68 3.77
CA VAL A 380 16.44 9.40 3.43
C VAL A 380 15.52 8.53 2.57
N ALA A 381 16.06 7.84 1.57
CA ALA A 381 15.27 6.99 0.69
C ALA A 381 14.65 5.80 1.44
N ASN A 382 15.43 5.12 2.29
CA ASN A 382 14.92 4.01 3.10
C ASN A 382 13.92 4.49 4.17
N ALA A 383 14.14 5.65 4.79
CA ALA A 383 13.17 6.23 5.72
C ALA A 383 11.86 6.58 5.01
N ALA A 384 11.92 7.10 3.78
CA ALA A 384 10.74 7.36 2.96
C ALA A 384 9.98 6.06 2.62
N ILE A 385 10.68 4.94 2.34
CA ILE A 385 10.03 3.63 2.17
C ILE A 385 9.26 3.23 3.43
N VAL A 386 9.86 3.37 4.62
CA VAL A 386 9.20 3.00 5.88
C VAL A 386 7.91 3.81 6.07
N VAL A 387 7.97 5.13 5.88
CA VAL A 387 6.78 6.01 5.98
C VAL A 387 5.73 5.67 4.93
N HIS A 388 6.14 5.37 3.70
CA HIS A 388 5.24 4.92 2.65
C HIS A 388 4.52 3.63 3.05
N LEU A 389 5.25 2.62 3.53
CA LEU A 389 4.70 1.32 3.87
C LEU A 389 3.73 1.38 5.05
N VAL A 390 3.90 2.33 5.98
CA VAL A 390 2.88 2.61 7.01
C VAL A 390 1.56 3.02 6.36
N GLY A 391 1.57 3.95 5.41
CA GLY A 391 0.36 4.38 4.71
C GLY A 391 -0.24 3.28 3.81
N ALA A 392 0.60 2.54 3.10
CA ALA A 392 0.16 1.43 2.25
C ALA A 392 -0.47 0.30 3.07
N TYR A 393 0.11 -0.05 4.23
CA TYR A 393 -0.45 -1.04 5.14
C TYR A 393 -1.88 -0.70 5.54
N GLN A 394 -2.13 0.56 5.89
CA GLN A 394 -3.47 1.04 6.21
C GLN A 394 -4.40 0.94 4.99
N VAL A 395 -3.98 1.41 3.82
CA VAL A 395 -4.80 1.32 2.59
C VAL A 395 -5.20 -0.13 2.27
N TYR A 396 -4.34 -1.12 2.50
CA TYR A 396 -4.68 -2.53 2.24
C TYR A 396 -5.49 -3.22 3.35
N CYS A 397 -5.23 -2.90 4.62
CA CYS A 397 -5.84 -3.65 5.74
C CYS A 397 -7.25 -3.16 6.10
N GLN A 398 -7.62 -1.92 5.75
CA GLN A 398 -8.94 -1.37 6.10
C GLN A 398 -10.13 -2.20 5.59
N PRO A 399 -10.15 -2.74 4.35
CA PRO A 399 -11.24 -3.62 3.90
C PRO A 399 -11.42 -4.86 4.77
N LEU A 400 -10.31 -5.47 5.20
CA LEU A 400 -10.33 -6.63 6.10
C LEU A 400 -10.85 -6.25 7.49
N PHE A 401 -10.37 -5.13 8.03
CA PHE A 401 -10.84 -4.61 9.32
C PHE A 401 -12.34 -4.32 9.30
N ALA A 402 -12.81 -3.60 8.28
CA ALA A 402 -14.22 -3.29 8.10
C ALA A 402 -15.07 -4.56 7.96
N PHE A 403 -14.59 -5.56 7.23
CA PHE A 403 -15.27 -6.85 7.09
C PHE A 403 -15.46 -7.58 8.43
N VAL A 404 -14.36 -7.77 9.18
CA VAL A 404 -14.39 -8.49 10.47
C VAL A 404 -15.22 -7.74 11.51
N GLU A 405 -15.10 -6.41 11.57
CA GLU A 405 -15.87 -5.58 12.50
C GLU A 405 -17.37 -5.62 12.18
N LYS A 406 -17.74 -5.45 10.90
CA LYS A 406 -19.14 -5.52 10.47
C LYS A 406 -19.73 -6.90 10.77
N TRP A 407 -19.00 -7.97 10.49
CA TRP A 407 -19.43 -9.34 10.80
C TRP A 407 -19.64 -9.53 12.30
N ALA A 408 -18.68 -9.09 13.14
CA ALA A 408 -18.78 -9.22 14.59
C ALA A 408 -19.98 -8.43 15.15
N GLN A 409 -20.19 -7.20 14.67
CA GLN A 409 -21.34 -6.36 15.05
C GLN A 409 -22.67 -7.01 14.69
N GLN A 410 -22.78 -7.62 13.51
CA GLN A 410 -23.99 -8.33 13.08
C GLN A 410 -24.21 -9.62 13.88
N ARG A 411 -23.14 -10.33 14.22
CA ARG A 411 -23.21 -11.62 14.92
C ARG A 411 -23.51 -11.46 16.42
N TRP A 412 -23.06 -10.36 17.03
CA TRP A 412 -23.22 -10.07 18.46
C TRP A 412 -23.63 -8.60 18.73
N PRO A 413 -24.81 -8.17 18.25
CA PRO A 413 -25.24 -6.76 18.33
C PRO A 413 -25.45 -6.26 19.76
N LYS A 414 -25.72 -7.17 20.72
CA LYS A 414 -25.93 -6.86 22.13
C LYS A 414 -24.65 -6.80 22.96
N SER A 415 -23.50 -7.18 22.38
CA SER A 415 -22.24 -7.22 23.12
C SER A 415 -21.66 -5.82 23.29
N TRP A 416 -21.59 -5.33 24.53
CA TRP A 416 -21.02 -4.03 24.85
C TRP A 416 -19.57 -3.90 24.35
N TYR A 417 -18.81 -4.99 24.34
CA TYR A 417 -17.41 -5.00 23.89
C TYR A 417 -17.27 -4.71 22.39
N ILE A 418 -18.25 -5.13 21.59
CA ILE A 418 -18.22 -5.07 20.13
C ILE A 418 -18.88 -3.79 19.62
N THR A 419 -20.01 -3.40 20.20
CA THR A 419 -20.86 -2.32 19.64
C THR A 419 -20.71 -0.99 20.35
N LYS A 420 -20.13 -0.93 21.56
CA LYS A 420 -20.02 0.33 22.31
C LYS A 420 -18.76 1.10 21.91
N ASP A 421 -18.98 2.32 21.43
CA ASP A 421 -17.93 3.32 21.31
C ASP A 421 -17.78 4.10 22.63
N ILE A 422 -16.54 4.25 23.09
CA ILE A 422 -16.15 5.01 24.28
C ILE A 422 -15.52 6.31 23.80
N ASP A 423 -16.12 7.44 24.14
CA ASP A 423 -15.57 8.75 23.81
C ASP A 423 -14.40 9.09 24.74
N VAL A 424 -13.18 9.05 24.20
CA VAL A 424 -11.97 9.44 24.92
C VAL A 424 -11.63 10.90 24.56
N PRO A 425 -11.61 11.83 25.53
CA PRO A 425 -11.22 13.20 25.27
C PRO A 425 -9.72 13.26 24.98
N LEU A 426 -9.33 13.67 23.77
CA LEU A 426 -7.93 13.95 23.45
C LEU A 426 -7.54 15.31 24.05
N SER A 427 -6.85 15.30 25.19
CA SER A 427 -6.39 16.51 25.88
C SER A 427 -5.20 17.22 25.19
N LEU A 428 -4.75 16.75 24.03
CA LEU A 428 -3.64 17.33 23.27
C LEU A 428 -4.08 18.55 22.44
N SER A 429 -4.42 19.66 23.12
CA SER A 429 -4.38 20.99 22.51
C SER A 429 -3.90 22.04 23.52
N GLY A 430 -2.58 22.13 23.68
CA GLY A 430 -1.95 23.41 23.99
C GLY A 430 -2.12 24.33 22.79
N GLY A 431 -2.97 25.34 22.94
CA GLY A 431 -3.34 26.30 21.90
C GLY A 431 -4.82 26.62 21.98
N GLY A 432 -5.15 27.79 22.52
CA GLY A 432 -6.52 28.28 22.68
C GLY A 432 -7.25 28.36 21.34
N GLY A 433 -8.35 27.61 21.23
CA GLY A 433 -9.21 27.55 20.05
C GLY A 433 -10.20 26.39 20.22
N GLY A 434 -11.42 26.71 20.66
CA GLY A 434 -12.42 25.75 21.13
C GLY A 434 -12.82 24.68 20.11
N GLY A 435 -12.75 23.42 20.55
CA GLY A 435 -13.21 22.24 19.83
C GLY A 435 -12.45 20.99 20.28
N GLY A 436 -12.73 20.48 21.48
CA GLY A 436 -12.13 19.24 21.95
C GLY A 436 -12.48 18.08 21.03
N ARG A 437 -11.47 17.42 20.42
CA ARG A 437 -11.70 16.20 19.64
C ARG A 437 -11.92 15.04 20.59
N CYS A 438 -13.06 14.37 20.46
CA CYS A 438 -13.32 13.09 21.09
C CYS A 438 -12.89 11.98 20.11
N TYR A 439 -12.08 11.03 20.58
CA TYR A 439 -11.74 9.83 19.83
C TYR A 439 -12.69 8.71 20.25
N LYS A 440 -13.41 8.12 19.29
CA LYS A 440 -14.31 6.99 19.53
C LYS A 440 -13.51 5.70 19.61
N LEU A 441 -13.25 5.25 20.83
CA LEU A 441 -12.52 4.02 21.10
C LEU A 441 -13.51 2.85 21.19
N ASN A 442 -13.28 1.82 20.38
CA ASN A 442 -14.03 0.56 20.43
C ASN A 442 -13.09 -0.56 20.90
N LEU A 443 -13.47 -1.28 21.96
CA LEU A 443 -12.59 -2.29 22.57
C LEU A 443 -12.34 -3.49 21.65
N PHE A 444 -13.37 -3.97 20.95
CA PHE A 444 -13.21 -5.03 19.95
C PHE A 444 -12.27 -4.59 18.83
N ARG A 445 -12.45 -3.37 18.29
CA ARG A 445 -11.55 -2.82 17.27
C ARG A 445 -10.10 -2.80 17.76
N LEU A 446 -9.87 -2.26 18.96
CA LEU A 446 -8.54 -2.14 19.54
C LEU A 446 -7.86 -3.51 19.66
N THR A 447 -8.55 -4.47 20.24
CA THR A 447 -8.00 -5.79 20.54
C THR A 447 -7.79 -6.64 19.30
N TRP A 448 -8.78 -6.75 18.41
CA TRP A 448 -8.67 -7.60 17.22
C TRP A 448 -7.65 -7.03 16.22
N ARG A 449 -7.67 -5.72 15.94
CA ARG A 449 -6.70 -5.11 15.03
C ARG A 449 -5.28 -5.24 15.57
N SER A 450 -5.09 -5.10 16.88
CA SER A 450 -3.77 -5.34 17.50
C SER A 450 -3.35 -6.80 17.39
N ALA A 451 -4.26 -7.74 17.65
CA ALA A 451 -3.99 -9.18 17.52
C ALA A 451 -3.63 -9.55 16.07
N PHE A 452 -4.31 -8.96 15.08
CA PHE A 452 -3.98 -9.11 13.67
C PHE A 452 -2.55 -8.65 13.35
N VAL A 453 -2.20 -7.43 13.77
CA VAL A 453 -0.85 -6.87 13.54
C VAL A 453 0.23 -7.72 14.23
N VAL A 454 -0.02 -8.18 15.46
CA VAL A 454 0.91 -9.09 16.17
C VAL A 454 1.07 -10.40 15.40
N ALA A 455 -0.03 -11.00 14.93
CA ALA A 455 0.02 -12.25 14.19
C ALA A 455 0.79 -12.12 12.87
N THR A 456 0.52 -11.09 12.06
CA THR A 456 1.26 -10.86 10.80
C THR A 456 2.73 -10.54 11.05
N THR A 457 3.05 -9.82 12.12
CA THR A 457 4.43 -9.54 12.54
C THR A 457 5.17 -10.82 12.92
N VAL A 458 4.55 -11.72 13.69
CA VAL A 458 5.14 -13.02 14.07
C VAL A 458 5.37 -13.89 12.82
N VAL A 459 4.40 -13.94 11.90
CA VAL A 459 4.57 -14.69 10.65
C VAL A 459 5.73 -14.10 9.81
N SER A 460 5.86 -12.77 9.78
CA SER A 460 6.97 -12.09 9.08
C SER A 460 8.34 -12.48 9.65
N MET A 461 8.44 -12.72 10.96
CA MET A 461 9.67 -13.20 11.60
C MET A 461 9.98 -14.65 11.27
N LEU A 462 8.94 -15.46 11.05
CA LEU A 462 9.09 -16.88 10.70
C LEU A 462 9.50 -17.06 9.24
N LEU A 463 9.10 -16.17 8.34
CA LEU A 463 9.30 -16.30 6.89
C LEU A 463 9.74 -14.96 6.24
N PRO A 464 10.96 -14.47 6.50
CA PRO A 464 11.43 -13.16 6.04
C PRO A 464 11.92 -13.15 4.58
N PHE A 465 11.31 -13.96 3.69
CA PHE A 465 11.72 -14.11 2.29
C PHE A 465 10.93 -13.14 1.40
N PHE A 466 11.48 -11.95 1.19
CA PHE A 466 10.73 -10.85 0.57
C PHE A 466 10.21 -11.18 -0.85
N ASN A 467 11.08 -11.53 -1.79
CA ASN A 467 10.67 -11.82 -3.18
C ASN A 467 9.82 -13.10 -3.28
N ASP A 468 10.10 -14.10 -2.46
CA ASP A 468 9.33 -15.34 -2.43
C ASP A 468 7.88 -15.11 -1.98
N VAL A 469 7.70 -14.33 -0.92
CA VAL A 469 6.36 -13.94 -0.43
C VAL A 469 5.66 -13.07 -1.46
N VAL A 470 6.33 -12.06 -2.01
CA VAL A 470 5.75 -11.15 -2.99
C VAL A 470 5.37 -11.87 -4.29
N GLY A 471 6.23 -12.74 -4.81
CA GLY A 471 5.97 -13.53 -6.01
C GLY A 471 4.79 -14.48 -5.84
N PHE A 472 4.71 -15.14 -4.67
CA PHE A 472 3.59 -16.01 -4.34
C PHE A 472 2.26 -15.24 -4.23
N LEU A 473 2.27 -14.08 -3.56
CA LEU A 473 1.07 -13.24 -3.41
C LEU A 473 0.61 -12.66 -4.73
N GLY A 474 1.55 -12.24 -5.57
CA GLY A 474 1.28 -11.81 -6.93
C GLY A 474 0.62 -12.91 -7.75
N ALA A 475 1.17 -14.13 -7.71
CA ALA A 475 0.57 -15.27 -8.39
C ALA A 475 -0.86 -15.54 -7.88
N VAL A 476 -1.04 -15.82 -6.58
CA VAL A 476 -2.34 -16.22 -6.03
C VAL A 476 -3.40 -15.11 -6.16
N GLY A 477 -3.00 -13.84 -6.10
CA GLY A 477 -3.92 -12.71 -6.23
C GLY A 477 -4.26 -12.33 -7.66
N PHE A 478 -3.31 -12.44 -8.60
CA PHE A 478 -3.44 -11.84 -9.93
C PHE A 478 -4.58 -12.44 -10.75
N TRP A 479 -4.53 -13.74 -11.07
CA TRP A 479 -5.61 -14.32 -11.88
C TRP A 479 -7.00 -14.17 -11.26
N PRO A 480 -7.26 -14.63 -10.02
CA PRO A 480 -8.63 -14.62 -9.52
C PRO A 480 -9.15 -13.20 -9.29
N LEU A 481 -8.38 -12.32 -8.62
CA LEU A 481 -8.85 -11.02 -8.15
C LEU A 481 -8.58 -9.88 -9.14
N THR A 482 -7.53 -9.96 -9.95
CA THR A 482 -7.20 -8.90 -10.92
C THR A 482 -7.81 -9.17 -12.30
N VAL A 483 -8.06 -10.44 -12.66
CA VAL A 483 -8.49 -10.80 -14.02
C VAL A 483 -9.84 -11.51 -14.06
N TYR A 484 -9.98 -12.67 -13.41
CA TYR A 484 -11.15 -13.53 -13.52
C TYR A 484 -12.43 -12.85 -13.02
N PHE A 485 -12.46 -12.40 -11.76
CA PHE A 485 -13.67 -11.78 -11.20
C PHE A 485 -14.07 -10.51 -11.96
N PRO A 486 -13.18 -9.56 -12.28
CA PRO A 486 -13.54 -8.38 -13.07
C PRO A 486 -14.12 -8.73 -14.44
N VAL A 487 -13.49 -9.68 -15.16
CA VAL A 487 -13.95 -10.12 -16.48
C VAL A 487 -15.31 -10.78 -16.41
N GLU A 488 -15.51 -11.72 -15.49
CA GLU A 488 -16.77 -12.45 -15.35
C GLU A 488 -17.92 -11.52 -14.90
N MET A 489 -17.67 -10.63 -13.94
CA MET A 489 -18.65 -9.63 -13.51
C MET A 489 -19.06 -8.73 -14.69
N TYR A 490 -18.09 -8.25 -15.46
CA TYR A 490 -18.35 -7.39 -16.61
C TYR A 490 -19.15 -8.10 -17.71
N ILE A 491 -18.85 -9.37 -18.00
CA ILE A 491 -19.62 -10.19 -18.96
C ILE A 491 -21.09 -10.28 -18.54
N VAL A 492 -21.35 -10.54 -17.25
CA VAL A 492 -22.73 -10.64 -16.73
C VAL A 492 -23.42 -9.28 -16.75
N GLN A 493 -22.77 -8.23 -16.22
CA GLN A 493 -23.35 -6.90 -16.10
C GLN A 493 -23.69 -6.30 -17.47
N LYS A 494 -22.80 -6.42 -18.46
CA LYS A 494 -23.03 -5.94 -19.83
C LYS A 494 -23.78 -6.93 -20.72
N ARG A 495 -24.21 -8.08 -20.17
CA ARG A 495 -24.95 -9.14 -20.88
C ARG A 495 -24.28 -9.55 -22.19
N ILE A 496 -22.96 -9.73 -22.18
CA ILE A 496 -22.18 -10.04 -23.38
C ILE A 496 -22.59 -11.44 -23.88
N PRO A 497 -23.03 -11.60 -25.15
CA PRO A 497 -23.41 -12.90 -25.68
C PRO A 497 -22.24 -13.87 -25.66
N ARG A 498 -22.49 -15.10 -25.19
CA ARG A 498 -21.52 -16.20 -25.27
C ARG A 498 -21.10 -16.41 -26.72
N TRP A 499 -19.81 -16.72 -26.93
CA TRP A 499 -19.20 -16.90 -28.26
C TRP A 499 -19.16 -15.67 -29.17
N SER A 500 -19.60 -14.50 -28.71
CA SER A 500 -19.25 -13.25 -29.41
C SER A 500 -17.74 -13.04 -29.40
N THR A 501 -17.18 -12.32 -30.39
CA THR A 501 -15.75 -12.02 -30.46
C THR A 501 -15.24 -11.40 -29.16
N ARG A 502 -16.01 -10.49 -28.56
CA ARG A 502 -15.68 -9.86 -27.27
C ARG A 502 -15.62 -10.87 -26.14
N TRP A 503 -16.60 -11.78 -26.04
CA TRP A 503 -16.61 -12.83 -25.03
C TRP A 503 -15.40 -13.76 -25.19
N VAL A 504 -15.08 -14.18 -26.42
CA VAL A 504 -13.93 -15.05 -26.69
C VAL A 504 -12.61 -14.36 -26.32
N CYS A 505 -12.42 -13.09 -26.68
CA CYS A 505 -11.23 -12.33 -26.30
C CYS A 505 -11.07 -12.21 -24.78
N LEU A 506 -12.16 -11.93 -24.05
CA LEU A 506 -12.16 -11.83 -22.59
C LEU A 506 -11.81 -13.18 -21.92
N GLN A 507 -12.36 -14.28 -22.42
CA GLN A 507 -12.04 -15.62 -21.91
C GLN A 507 -10.60 -16.03 -22.22
N LEU A 508 -10.11 -15.75 -23.44
CA LEU A 508 -8.71 -16.00 -23.81
C LEU A 508 -7.73 -15.21 -22.93
N LEU A 509 -8.03 -13.94 -22.66
CA LEU A 509 -7.25 -13.12 -21.71
C LEU A 509 -7.21 -13.78 -20.33
N SER A 510 -8.37 -14.18 -19.80
CA SER A 510 -8.47 -14.85 -18.48
C SER A 510 -7.68 -16.15 -18.44
N LEU A 511 -7.79 -17.00 -19.47
CA LEU A 511 -7.07 -18.28 -19.57
C LEU A 511 -5.55 -18.08 -19.69
N ALA A 512 -5.09 -17.10 -20.48
CA ALA A 512 -3.68 -16.77 -20.58
C ALA A 512 -3.10 -16.31 -19.24
N CYS A 513 -3.81 -15.44 -18.52
CA CYS A 513 -3.40 -14.99 -17.19
C CYS A 513 -3.44 -16.11 -16.15
N LEU A 514 -4.36 -17.08 -16.27
CA LEU A 514 -4.39 -18.28 -15.43
C LEU A 514 -3.10 -19.10 -15.62
N ALA A 515 -2.70 -19.36 -16.87
CA ALA A 515 -1.50 -20.12 -17.17
C ALA A 515 -0.24 -19.47 -16.59
N ILE A 516 -0.10 -18.14 -16.77
CA ILE A 516 1.02 -17.36 -16.20
C ILE A 516 1.01 -17.45 -14.67
N THR A 517 -0.16 -17.32 -14.05
CA THR A 517 -0.33 -17.39 -12.59
C THR A 517 0.05 -18.75 -12.03
N VAL A 518 -0.39 -19.84 -12.64
CA VAL A 518 -0.06 -21.21 -12.20
C VAL A 518 1.45 -21.45 -12.29
N ALA A 519 2.08 -21.03 -13.39
CA ALA A 519 3.51 -21.16 -13.57
C ALA A 519 4.30 -20.31 -12.54
N SER A 520 3.85 -19.08 -12.31
CA SER A 520 4.44 -18.16 -11.33
C SER A 520 4.32 -18.67 -9.88
N ALA A 521 3.18 -19.24 -9.51
CA ALA A 521 2.98 -19.87 -8.21
C ALA A 521 3.94 -21.05 -8.00
N ALA A 522 4.14 -21.89 -9.03
CA ALA A 522 5.10 -22.99 -8.96
C ALA A 522 6.54 -22.49 -8.75
N GLY A 523 6.96 -21.44 -9.47
CA GLY A 523 8.27 -20.81 -9.27
C GLY A 523 8.47 -20.25 -7.86
N SER A 524 7.47 -19.54 -7.33
CA SER A 524 7.53 -18.95 -5.99
C SER A 524 7.55 -20.01 -4.88
N ILE A 525 6.76 -21.08 -5.02
CA ILE A 525 6.80 -22.22 -4.08
C ILE A 525 8.17 -22.91 -4.11
N ALA A 526 8.77 -23.10 -5.29
CA ALA A 526 10.10 -23.67 -5.42
C ALA A 526 11.18 -22.80 -4.75
N GLY A 527 11.06 -21.47 -4.85
CA GLY A 527 11.87 -20.50 -4.10
C GLY A 527 11.75 -20.70 -2.59
N ILE A 528 10.52 -20.62 -2.06
CA ILE A 528 10.24 -20.77 -0.62
C ILE A 528 10.80 -22.08 -0.07
N LEU A 529 10.57 -23.20 -0.78
CA LEU A 529 11.05 -24.52 -0.35
C LEU A 529 12.58 -24.63 -0.38
N SER A 530 13.25 -23.85 -1.23
CA SER A 530 14.72 -23.82 -1.28
C SER A 530 15.29 -22.99 -0.14
N ASP A 531 14.69 -21.83 0.13
CA ASP A 531 15.10 -20.94 1.21
C ASP A 531 14.86 -21.55 2.60
N LEU A 532 13.74 -22.27 2.78
CA LEU A 532 13.40 -22.97 4.02
C LEU A 532 14.39 -24.07 4.41
N LYS A 533 15.15 -24.64 3.46
CA LYS A 533 16.16 -25.68 3.79
C LYS A 533 17.37 -25.12 4.53
N VAL A 534 17.65 -23.83 4.35
CA VAL A 534 18.85 -23.18 4.89
C VAL A 534 18.50 -22.25 6.05
N TYR A 535 17.25 -21.81 6.14
CA TYR A 535 16.80 -20.83 7.10
C TYR A 535 16.63 -21.38 8.53
N LYS A 536 17.07 -20.59 9.51
CA LYS A 536 16.82 -20.81 10.95
C LYS A 536 15.84 -19.74 11.47
N PRO A 537 14.66 -20.14 11.98
CA PRO A 537 13.68 -19.20 12.50
C PRO A 537 14.25 -18.26 13.56
N PHE A 538 13.86 -16.99 13.51
CA PHE A 538 14.24 -15.94 14.48
C PHE A 538 15.74 -15.62 14.57
N ALA A 539 16.57 -16.14 13.66
CA ALA A 539 18.02 -15.94 13.64
C ALA A 539 18.49 -15.19 12.38
N THR A 540 17.62 -14.39 11.75
CA THR A 540 17.93 -13.65 10.53
C THR A 540 18.87 -12.49 10.83
N THR A 541 20.17 -12.75 10.73
CA THR A 541 21.22 -11.75 10.64
C THR A 541 21.52 -11.51 9.17
N TYR A 542 21.42 -10.26 8.75
CA TYR A 542 21.87 -9.84 7.43
C TYR A 542 23.30 -9.39 7.50
#